data_AF-E6VWV8-F1
#
_entry.id   AF-E6VWV8-F1
#
_cell.length_a   1.000
_cell.length_b   1.000
_cell.length_c   1.000
_cell.angle_alpha   90.00
_cell.angle_beta   90.00
_cell.angle_gamma   90.00
#
_symmetry.space_group_name_H-M   'P 1'
#
loop_
_entity.id
_entity.type
_entity.pdbx_description
1 polymer ?
#
loop_
_entity_poly.entity_id
_entity_poly.type
_entity_poly.pdbx_seq_one_letter_code
_entity_poly.pdbx_strand_id
1 'polypeptide(L)' 'MQERFCKCGHKLKVQYTLDGYIPWEAVILKGDCAESPVKVCPCCGSYLSIHFLR' A
#
# COMPACT_ATOMS: atom_id res chain seq x y z
N MET A 1 -1.53 6.23 9.47
CA MET A 1 -1.73 5.52 8.19
C MET A 1 -2.72 6.31 7.35
N GLN A 2 -2.43 6.50 6.07
CA GLN A 2 -3.30 7.15 5.11
C GLN A 2 -3.96 6.11 4.20
N GLU A 3 -5.25 6.22 3.93
CA GLU A 3 -5.91 5.36 2.95
C GLU A 3 -5.60 5.85 1.53
N ARG A 4 -5.26 4.92 0.65
CA ARG A 4 -4.94 5.17 -0.75
C ARG A 4 -5.56 4.09 -1.63
N PHE A 5 -5.65 4.37 -2.92
CA PHE A 5 -6.20 3.44 -3.89
C PHE A 5 -5.16 3.11 -4.94
N CYS A 6 -5.09 1.82 -5.28
CA CYS A 6 -4.40 1.39 -6.49
C CYS A 6 -5.16 1.90 -7.72
N LYS A 7 -4.47 1.98 -8.87
CA LYS A 7 -5.09 2.33 -10.16
C LYS A 7 -6.28 1.45 -10.56
N CYS A 8 -6.33 0.21 -10.05
CA CYS A 8 -7.43 -0.73 -10.27
C CYS A 8 -8.63 -0.50 -9.33
N GLY A 9 -8.57 0.50 -8.44
CA GLY A 9 -9.59 0.79 -7.43
C GLY A 9 -9.43 -0.01 -6.13
N HIS A 10 -8.45 -0.91 -6.03
CA HIS A 10 -8.22 -1.66 -4.79
C HIS A 10 -7.73 -0.75 -3.67
N LYS A 11 -8.39 -0.85 -2.50
CA LYS A 11 -8.07 -0.05 -1.32
C LYS A 11 -6.80 -0.55 -0.65
N LEU A 12 -5.93 0.39 -0.30
CA LEU A 12 -4.64 0.17 0.35
C LEU A 12 -4.52 1.14 1.52
N LYS A 13 -3.72 0.77 2.51
CA LYS A 13 -3.25 1.70 3.52
C LYS A 13 -1.78 2.00 3.25
N VAL A 14 -1.37 3.23 3.47
CA VAL A 14 0.02 3.65 3.38
C VAL A 14 0.46 4.13 4.76
N GLN A 15 1.55 3.56 5.25
CA GLN A 15 2.21 4.00 6.46
C GLN A 15 3.48 4.73 6.06
N TYR A 16 3.63 5.97 6.52
CA TYR A 16 4.88 6.70 6.38
C TYR A 16 5.72 6.43 7.63
N THR A 17 6.99 6.08 7.44
CA THR A 17 7.95 5.80 8.51
C THR A 17 9.05 6.85 8.46
N LEU A 18 9.33 7.48 9.60
CA LEU A 18 10.36 8.53 9.70
C LEU A 18 11.78 7.94 9.83
N ASP A 19 11.91 6.67 10.19
CA ASP A 19 13.18 6.01 10.52
C ASP A 19 13.65 4.97 9.47
N GLY A 20 12.93 4.82 8.35
CA GLY A 20 13.18 3.77 7.36
C GLY A 20 13.98 4.23 6.14
N TYR A 21 14.79 3.33 5.56
CA TYR A 21 15.44 3.53 4.24
C TYR A 21 14.42 3.79 3.13
N ILE A 22 13.19 3.29 3.30
CA ILE A 22 12.04 3.63 2.46
C ILE A 22 11.09 4.46 3.35
N PRO A 23 10.78 5.72 3.01
CA PRO A 23 10.02 6.61 3.88
C PRO A 23 8.52 6.26 3.98
N TRP A 24 8.09 5.18 3.32
CA TRP A 24 6.71 4.72 3.31
C TRP A 24 6.59 3.25 2.93
N GLU A 25 5.52 2.60 3.40
CA GLU A 25 5.14 1.24 3.03
C GLU A 25 3.64 1.19 2.73
N ALA A 26 3.26 0.49 1.65
CA ALA A 26 1.86 0.15 1.40
C ALA A 26 1.54 -1.17 2.11
N VAL A 27 0.41 -1.22 2.79
CA VAL A 27 -0.13 -2.38 3.49
C VAL A 27 -1.53 -2.69 2.96
N ILE A 28 -1.83 -3.99 2.82
CA ILE A 28 -3.16 -4.46 2.42
C ILE A 28 -3.87 -5.00 3.65
N LEU A 29 -5.12 -4.62 3.80
CA LEU A 29 -6.04 -5.24 4.74
C LEU A 29 -6.64 -6.48 4.08
N LYS A 30 -6.15 -7.68 4.41
CA LYS A 30 -6.83 -8.93 4.09
C LYS A 30 -7.89 -9.21 5.17
N GLY A 31 -9.04 -8.55 5.07
CA GLY A 31 -10.14 -8.76 6.03
C GLY A 31 -9.71 -8.49 7.49
N ASP A 32 -10.08 -9.39 8.41
CA ASP A 32 -9.82 -9.29 9.86
C ASP A 32 -8.36 -9.60 10.25
N CYS A 33 -7.49 -10.00 9.31
CA CYS A 33 -6.17 -10.52 9.66
C CYS A 33 -5.04 -10.00 8.78
N ALA A 34 -4.02 -9.49 9.47
CA ALA A 34 -2.66 -9.18 9.03
C ALA A 34 -2.51 -8.06 7.98
N GLU A 35 -2.03 -6.91 8.45
CA GLU A 35 -1.43 -5.86 7.62
C GLU A 35 -0.03 -6.33 7.20
N SER A 36 0.15 -6.66 5.93
CA SER A 36 1.47 -7.04 5.38
C SER A 36 1.95 -5.99 4.38
N PRO A 37 3.23 -5.59 4.45
CA PRO A 37 3.78 -4.63 3.49
C PRO A 37 3.83 -5.26 2.10
N VAL A 38 3.39 -4.51 1.12
CA VAL A 38 3.30 -4.92 -0.29
C VAL A 38 3.94 -3.87 -1.19
N LYS A 39 4.67 -4.34 -2.19
CA LYS A 39 5.20 -3.49 -3.27
C LYS A 39 4.37 -3.60 -4.55
N VAL A 40 3.47 -4.60 -4.62
CA VAL A 40 2.67 -4.92 -5.81
C VAL A 40 1.23 -5.14 -5.40
N CYS A 41 0.29 -4.59 -6.17
CA CYS A 41 -1.13 -4.80 -5.97
C CYS A 41 -1.49 -6.26 -6.29
N PRO A 42 -2.13 -7.01 -5.38
CA PRO A 42 -2.53 -8.39 -5.63
C PRO A 42 -3.70 -8.50 -6.63
N CYS A 43 -4.50 -7.45 -6.80
CA CYS A 43 -5.64 -7.48 -7.73
C CYS A 43 -5.22 -7.31 -9.19
N CYS A 44 -4.25 -6.44 -9.47
CA CYS A 44 -3.88 -6.08 -10.85
C CYS A 44 -2.40 -6.25 -11.17
N GLY A 45 -1.62 -6.84 -10.25
CA GLY A 45 -0.18 -7.07 -10.41
C GLY A 45 0.66 -5.80 -10.58
N SER A 46 0.08 -4.62 -10.35
CA SER A 46 0.75 -3.36 -10.63
C SER A 46 1.62 -2.91 -9.47
N TYR A 47 2.79 -2.37 -9.78
CA TYR A 47 3.70 -1.83 -8.78
C TYR A 47 3.05 -0.67 -8.02
N LEU A 48 3.10 -0.75 -6.70
CA LEU A 48 2.61 0.30 -5.80
C LEU A 48 3.75 1.28 -5.60
N SER A 49 3.56 2.50 -6.11
CA SER A 49 4.45 3.62 -5.86
C SER A 49 3.61 4.78 -5.35
N ILE A 50 4.11 5.51 -4.37
CA ILE A 50 3.42 6.64 -3.77
C ILE A 50 3.01 7.71 -4.80
N HIS A 51 3.76 7.82 -5.90
CA HIS A 51 3.45 8.74 -7.00
C HIS A 51 2.25 8.32 -7.85
N PHE A 52 1.87 7.02 -7.83
CA PHE A 52 0.77 6.47 -8.63
C PHE A 52 -0.46 6.10 -7.79
N LEU A 53 -0.32 6.11 -6.46
CA LEU A 53 -1.42 5.90 -5.53
C LEU A 53 -2.31 7.15 -5.50
N ARG A 54 -3.63 6.96 -5.64
CA ARG A 54 -4.62 8.02 -5.49
C ARG A 54 -5.09 8.12 -4.05
#